data_AF-A0AAV1ANF9-F1
#
_entry.id   AF-A0AAV1ANF9-F1
#
_cell.length_a   1.000
_cell.length_b   1.000
_cell.length_c   1.000
_cell.angle_alpha   90.00
_cell.angle_beta   90.00
_cell.angle_gamma   90.00
#
_symmetry.space_group_name_H-M   'P 1'
#
loop_
_entity.id
_entity.type
_entity.pdbx_description
1 polymer ?
#
loop_
_entity_poly.entity_id
_entity_poly.type
_entity_poly.pdbx_seq_one_letter_code
_entity_poly.pdbx_strand_id
1 'polypeptide(L)'
;MNESDNPRVWSLFNGAIHWLDFNSDTSMNVIVSFDLAERKLLEMSMPMPGGFDIDPKFCDLWVFGEFLSLWSMKNDTVEIWVIKEYKVHSS
;
A
#
# COMPACT_ATOMS: atom_id res chain seq x y z
N MET A 1 -15.97 21.15 5.07
CA MET A 1 -15.07 20.16 5.70
C MET A 1 -14.89 19.10 4.63
N ASN A 2 -13.71 19.01 4.02
CA ASN A 2 -13.51 18.11 2.87
C ASN A 2 -13.33 16.68 3.40
N GLU A 3 -14.10 15.75 2.84
CA GLU A 3 -14.18 14.33 3.23
C GLU A 3 -12.95 13.50 2.79
N SER A 4 -11.77 14.11 2.75
CA SER A 4 -10.48 13.47 2.42
C SER A 4 -9.47 13.49 3.58
N ASP A 5 -9.87 13.95 4.76
CA ASP A 5 -8.98 14.14 5.92
C ASP A 5 -8.73 12.86 6.74
N ASN A 6 -9.06 11.66 6.24
CA ASN A 6 -8.56 10.46 6.90
C ASN A 6 -7.04 10.40 6.66
N PRO A 7 -6.22 10.49 7.72
CA PRO A 7 -4.78 10.45 7.55
C PRO A 7 -4.44 9.07 6.99
N ARG A 8 -3.99 9.03 5.73
CA ARG A 8 -3.35 7.82 5.21
C ARG A 8 -2.21 7.49 6.17
N VAL A 9 -2.26 6.32 6.77
CA VAL A 9 -1.38 5.98 7.89
C VAL A 9 -0.11 5.40 7.33
N TRP A 10 1.01 6.09 7.55
CA TRP A 10 2.31 5.57 7.20
C TRP A 10 2.58 4.34 8.08
N SER A 11 2.80 3.19 7.45
CA SER A 11 2.99 1.93 8.14
C SER A 11 4.47 1.61 8.26
N LEU A 12 4.98 1.52 9.49
CA LEU A 12 6.34 1.04 9.76
C LEU A 12 6.33 -0.49 9.85
N PHE A 13 7.08 -1.14 8.96
CA PHE A 13 7.19 -2.61 8.92
C PHE A 13 8.60 -3.02 8.50
N ASN A 14 9.21 -4.02 9.14
CA ASN A 14 10.55 -4.50 8.79
C ASN A 14 11.63 -3.40 8.57
N GLY A 15 11.57 -2.32 9.35
CA GLY A 15 12.53 -1.21 9.25
C GLY A 15 12.31 -0.24 8.08
N ALA A 16 11.19 -0.34 7.37
CA ALA A 16 10.81 0.57 6.29
C ALA A 16 9.48 1.26 6.58
N ILE A 17 9.35 2.51 6.11
CA ILE A 17 8.08 3.26 6.13
C ILE A 17 7.35 2.98 4.82
N HIS A 18 6.07 2.62 4.88
CA HIS A 18 5.25 2.27 3.71
C HIS A 18 4.03 3.17 3.59
N TRP A 19 3.66 3.52 2.37
CA TRP A 19 2.43 4.24 2.05
C TRP A 19 1.94 3.88 0.65
N LEU A 20 0.67 4.21 0.39
CA LEU A 20 0.09 4.16 -0.95
C LEU A 20 0.30 5.47 -1.67
N ASP A 21 0.74 5.38 -2.91
CA ASP A 21 0.88 6.51 -3.82
C ASP A 21 0.26 6.20 -5.19
N PHE A 22 0.06 7.23 -6.00
CA PHE A 22 -0.46 7.09 -7.36
C PHE A 22 0.63 7.45 -8.36
N ASN A 23 1.07 6.47 -9.16
CA ASN A 23 2.02 6.69 -10.23
C ASN A 23 1.28 7.21 -11.47
N SER A 24 1.49 8.48 -11.81
CA SER A 24 0.84 9.13 -12.95
C SER A 24 1.25 8.56 -14.31
N ASP A 25 2.48 8.06 -14.43
CA ASP A 25 3.03 7.59 -15.69
C ASP A 25 2.40 6.25 -16.09
N THR A 26 2.14 5.39 -15.10
CA THR A 26 1.47 4.10 -15.30
C THR A 26 -0.04 4.18 -15.05
N SER A 27 -0.52 5.28 -14.46
CA SER A 27 -1.90 5.45 -14.01
C SER A 27 -2.36 4.35 -13.05
N MET A 28 -1.46 3.90 -12.18
CA MET A 28 -1.70 2.82 -11.22
C MET A 28 -1.33 3.23 -9.80
N ASN A 29 -2.06 2.69 -8.82
CA ASN A 29 -1.67 2.79 -7.43
C ASN A 29 -0.46 1.90 -7.16
N VAL A 30 0.50 2.40 -6.41
CA VAL A 30 1.74 1.73 -6.05
C VAL A 30 1.94 1.76 -4.54
N ILE A 31 2.65 0.75 -4.04
CA ILE A 31 3.11 0.75 -2.66
C ILE A 31 4.53 1.29 -2.69
N VAL A 32 4.75 2.41 -2.00
CA VAL A 32 6.07 2.99 -1.85
C VAL A 32 6.60 2.61 -0.48
N SER A 33 7.87 2.25 -0.43
CA SER A 33 8.58 1.97 0.81
C SER A 33 9.89 2.74 0.87
N PHE A 34 10.19 3.27 2.05
CA PHE A 34 11.47 3.90 2.35
C PHE A 34 12.20 3.08 3.41
N ASP A 35 13.27 2.40 3.01
CA ASP A 35 14.12 1.61 3.91
C ASP A 35 14.98 2.56 4.76
N LEU A 36 14.81 2.51 6.09
CA LEU A 36 15.50 3.43 7.00
C LEU A 36 16.99 3.10 7.15
N ALA A 37 17.38 1.84 6.98
CA ALA A 37 18.77 1.40 7.12
C ALA A 37 19.57 1.71 5.86
N GLU A 38 19.04 1.34 4.70
CA GLU A 38 19.68 1.54 3.40
C GLU A 38 19.48 2.95 2.84
N ARG A 39 18.51 3.70 3.40
CA ARG A 39 18.10 5.04 2.94
C ARG A 39 17.71 5.04 1.45
N LYS A 40 16.97 4.01 1.04
CA LYS A 40 16.52 3.80 -0.34
C LYS A 40 15.00 3.84 -0.42
N LEU A 41 14.52 4.46 -1.49
CA LEU A 41 13.12 4.41 -1.89
C LEU A 41 12.93 3.22 -2.83
N LEU A 42 11.92 2.40 -2.58
CA LEU A 42 11.51 1.29 -3.44
C LEU A 42 10.03 1.45 -3.76
N GLU A 43 9.71 1.33 -5.04
CA GLU A 43 8.34 1.30 -5.53
C GLU A 43 7.98 -0.14 -5.90
N MET A 44 6.81 -0.58 -5.44
CA MET A 44 6.26 -1.88 -5.76
C MET A 44 4.91 -1.68 -6.44
N SER A 45 4.80 -2.20 -7.66
CA SER A 45 3.52 -2.31 -8.34
C SER A 45 2.58 -3.16 -7.49
N MET A 46 1.37 -2.65 -7.27
CA MET A 46 0.40 -3.34 -6.44
C MET A 46 0.05 -4.70 -7.07
N PRO A 47 0.18 -5.83 -6.35
CA PRO A 47 -0.01 -7.17 -6.92
C PRO A 47 -1.49 -7.53 -7.11
N MET A 48 -2.38 -6.56 -7.30
CA MET A 48 -3.81 -6.82 -7.37
C MET A 48 -4.25 -7.25 -8.78
N PRO A 49 -4.87 -8.43 -8.92
CA PRO A 49 -5.42 -8.86 -10.20
C PRO A 49 -6.66 -8.01 -10.53
N GLY A 50 -6.61 -7.34 -11.68
CA GLY A 50 -7.82 -6.87 -12.35
C GLY A 50 -8.23 -5.41 -12.11
N GLY A 51 -7.30 -4.50 -11.83
CA GLY A 51 -7.55 -3.06 -11.97
C GLY A 51 -8.79 -2.60 -11.20
N PHE A 52 -8.95 -3.05 -9.96
CA PHE A 52 -10.00 -2.53 -9.11
C PHE A 52 -9.82 -1.00 -9.02
N ASP A 53 -10.84 -0.26 -9.44
CA ASP A 53 -11.05 1.13 -9.05
C ASP A 53 -11.31 1.14 -7.54
N ILE A 54 -10.23 1.00 -6.77
CA ILE A 54 -10.28 1.14 -5.33
C ILE A 54 -10.39 2.62 -5.07
N ASP A 55 -11.51 3.03 -4.46
CA ASP A 55 -11.66 4.40 -4.01
C ASP A 55 -10.52 4.70 -3.02
N PRO A 56 -9.63 5.66 -3.32
CA PRO A 56 -8.48 6.01 -2.48
C PRO A 56 -8.85 6.46 -1.06
N LYS A 57 -10.14 6.70 -0.79
CA LYS A 57 -10.70 7.01 0.54
C LYS A 57 -10.99 5.78 1.39
N PHE A 58 -11.16 4.62 0.77
CA PHE A 58 -11.60 3.38 1.42
C PHE A 58 -10.57 2.28 1.33
N CYS A 59 -9.29 2.63 1.18
CA CYS A 59 -8.18 1.69 1.25
C CYS A 59 -6.95 2.30 1.93
N ASP A 60 -6.19 1.45 2.62
CA ASP A 60 -4.88 1.82 3.16
C ASP A 60 -4.02 0.59 3.47
N LEU A 61 -2.75 0.83 3.79
CA LEU A 61 -1.85 -0.18 4.32
C LEU A 61 -2.06 -0.35 5.83
N TRP A 62 -1.93 -1.60 6.28
CA TRP A 62 -1.98 -1.96 7.68
C TRP A 62 -1.05 -3.14 7.94
N VAL A 63 -0.25 -3.06 9.00
CA VAL A 63 0.44 -4.21 9.59
C VAL A 63 -0.56 -5.07 10.37
N PHE A 64 -1.03 -6.15 9.76
CA PHE A 64 -1.94 -7.11 10.39
C PHE A 64 -1.12 -8.27 10.97
N GLY A 65 -0.84 -8.20 12.28
CA GLY A 65 0.05 -9.14 12.95
C GLY A 65 1.49 -8.98 12.46
N GLU A 66 2.03 -10.02 11.81
CA GLU A 66 3.40 -10.04 11.28
C GLU A 66 3.48 -9.71 9.78
N PHE A 67 2.36 -9.31 9.17
CA PHE A 67 2.28 -9.11 7.73
C PHE A 67 1.87 -7.68 7.38
N LEU A 68 2.59 -7.09 6.41
CA LEU A 68 2.09 -5.92 5.71
C LEU A 68 0.91 -6.34 4.82
N SER A 69 -0.23 -5.68 5.03
CA SER A 69 -1.47 -5.98 4.35
C SER A 69 -2.08 -4.71 3.77
N LEU A 70 -2.81 -4.85 2.67
CA LEU A 70 -3.68 -3.83 2.11
C LEU A 70 -5.10 -4.16 2.55
N TRP A 71 -5.83 -3.20 3.10
CA TRP A 71 -7.25 -3.35 3.30
C TRP A 71 -8.02 -2.42 2.35
N SER A 72 -9.21 -2.86 1.94
CA SER A 72 -10.15 -2.08 1.14
C SER A 72 -11.56 -2.32 1.63
N MET A 73 -12.39 -1.29 1.64
CA MET A 73 -13.81 -1.38 1.98
C MET A 73 -14.67 -1.10 0.77
N LYS A 74 -15.59 -2.02 0.47
CA LYS A 74 -16.58 -1.87 -0.61
C LYS A 74 -17.92 -2.45 -0.18
N ASN A 75 -19.00 -1.66 -0.29
CA ASN A 75 -20.37 -2.08 0.00
C ASN A 75 -20.46 -2.89 1.32
N ASP A 76 -19.96 -2.31 2.41
CA ASP A 76 -19.94 -2.88 3.76
C ASP A 76 -19.08 -4.15 3.95
N THR A 77 -18.31 -4.55 2.93
CA THR A 77 -17.34 -5.64 3.01
C THR A 77 -15.93 -5.07 3.14
N VAL A 78 -15.17 -5.56 4.11
CA VAL A 78 -13.73 -5.29 4.23
C VAL A 78 -12.95 -6.47 3.67
N GLU A 79 -12.19 -6.22 2.62
CA GLU A 79 -11.26 -7.17 2.04
C GLU A 79 -9.84 -6.86 2.55
N ILE A 80 -9.14 -7.89 3.01
CA ILE A 80 -7.76 -7.77 3.50
C ILE A 80 -6.87 -8.66 2.64
N TRP A 81 -5.85 -8.04 2.05
CA TRP A 81 -4.89 -8.66 1.16
C TRP A 81 -3.52 -8.68 1.82
N VAL A 82 -3.03 -9.87 2.14
CA VAL A 82 -1.69 -10.06 2.71
C VAL A 82 -0.66 -10.03 1.58
N ILE A 83 0.31 -9.12 1.67
CA ILE A 83 1.38 -8.98 0.68
C ILE A 83 2.45 -10.05 0.98
N LYS A 84 2.48 -11.10 0.17
CA LYS A 84 3.39 -12.26 0.38
C LYS A 84 4.79 -12.05 -0.19
N GLU A 85 4.90 -11.40 -1.35
CA GLU A 85 6.18 -11.16 -2.01
C GLU A 85 6.71 -9.78 -1.63
N TYR A 86 7.38 -9.72 -0.49
CA TYR A 86 8.10 -8.53 -0.07
C TYR A 86 9.59 -8.69 -0.45
N LYS A 87 10.14 -7.76 -1.24
CA LYS A 87 11.54 -7.75 -1.76
C LYS A 87 11.89 -8.73 -2.88
N VAL A 88 11.12 -8.82 -3.97
CA VAL A 88 11.65 -9.39 -5.22
C VAL A 88 12.50 -8.33 -5.91
N HIS A 89 13.76 -8.22 -5.50
CA HIS A 89 14.77 -7.65 -6.38
C HIS A 89 15.02 -8.67 -7.48
N SER A 90 14.72 -8.33 -8.74
CA SER A 90 15.30 -9.08 -9.86
C SER A 90 16.82 -8.96 -9.75
N SER A 91 17.50 -10.11 -9.71
CA SER A 91 18.95 -10.19 -9.84
C SER A 91 19.42 -9.77 -11.23
#